data_AF-A0A1M7Y998-F1
#
_entry.id   AF-A0A1M7Y998-F1
#
_cell.length_a   1.000
_cell.length_b   1.000
_cell.length_c   1.000
_cell.angle_alpha   90.00
_cell.angle_beta   90.00
_cell.angle_gamma   90.00
#
_symmetry.space_group_name_H-M   'P 1'
#
loop_
_entity.id
_entity.type
_entity.pdbx_description
1 polymer ?
#
loop_
_entity_poly.entity_id
_entity_poly.type
_entity_poly.pdbx_seq_one_letter_code
_entity_poly.pdbx_strand_id
1 'polypeptide(L)'
;MLSQLIVDELNTLLTGELSGANTSKRSPRWACKLSKRIIGEYVVNPLTSARMIKSEGYLMQNCVRQYIHLCKSGDYLLFSIQNLPGEKVATLGVRKHDNRWYFDDCLGKNNTYVIETTIEPLGADHLVVHEMEYTEIFSVAHEVVRLLNCEYTVL
;
A
#
# COMPACT_ATOMS: atom_id res chain seq x y z
N MET A 1 35.79 -10.57 -21.04
CA MET A 1 35.17 -11.88 -20.72
C MET A 1 35.73 -12.34 -19.40
N LEU A 2 34.91 -12.47 -18.37
CA LEU A 2 35.34 -13.08 -17.10
C LEU A 2 35.62 -14.56 -17.33
N SER A 3 36.67 -15.11 -16.72
CA SER A 3 37.00 -16.53 -16.85
C SER A 3 35.93 -17.38 -16.17
N GLN A 4 35.64 -18.55 -16.75
CA GLN A 4 34.63 -19.48 -16.25
C GLN A 4 34.84 -19.85 -14.78
N LEU A 5 36.10 -19.91 -14.34
CA LEU A 5 36.50 -20.14 -12.94
C LEU A 5 35.95 -19.10 -11.96
N ILE A 6 35.97 -17.82 -12.32
CA ILE A 6 35.45 -16.73 -11.46
C ILE A 6 33.93 -16.82 -11.37
N VAL A 7 33.27 -17.21 -12.47
CA VAL A 7 31.81 -17.41 -12.50
C VAL A 7 31.41 -18.57 -11.59
N ASP A 8 32.18 -19.66 -11.61
CA ASP A 8 31.90 -20.85 -10.82
C ASP A 8 32.16 -20.63 -9.31
N GLU A 9 33.19 -19.86 -8.94
CA GLU A 9 33.45 -19.42 -7.56
C GLU A 9 32.33 -18.51 -7.02
N LEU A 10 31.87 -17.55 -7.82
CA LEU A 10 30.77 -16.68 -7.43
C LEU A 10 29.46 -17.47 -7.26
N ASN A 11 29.20 -18.41 -8.16
CA ASN A 11 28.02 -19.27 -8.07
C ASN A 11 28.04 -20.16 -6.82
N THR A 12 29.21 -20.69 -6.43
CA THR A 12 29.37 -21.51 -5.21
C THR A 12 29.24 -20.68 -3.94
N LEU A 13 29.77 -19.45 -3.91
CA LEU A 13 29.55 -18.51 -2.81
C LEU A 13 28.05 -18.15 -2.65
N LEU A 14 27.36 -17.86 -3.75
CA LEU A 14 25.93 -17.58 -3.78
C LEU A 14 25.07 -18.78 -3.33
N THR A 15 25.43 -20.00 -3.72
CA THR A 15 24.72 -21.21 -3.26
C THR A 15 24.96 -21.52 -1.78
N GLY A 16 26.16 -21.23 -1.27
CA GLY A 16 26.48 -21.31 0.15
C GLY A 16 25.57 -20.43 1.01
N GLU A 17 25.39 -19.16 0.62
CA GLU A 17 24.52 -18.21 1.34
C GLU A 17 23.03 -18.55 1.24
N LEU A 18 22.59 -19.17 0.14
CA LEU A 18 21.20 -19.62 -0.06
C LEU A 18 20.87 -20.91 0.73
N SER A 19 21.86 -21.75 1.02
CA SER A 19 21.67 -23.00 1.77
C SER A 19 21.59 -22.81 3.30
N GLY A 20 22.04 -21.66 3.81
CA GLY A 20 21.86 -21.21 5.19
C GLY A 20 20.48 -20.58 5.46
N ALA A 21 19.57 -20.59 4.49
CA ALA A 21 18.21 -20.10 4.67
C ALA A 21 17.44 -21.04 5.60
N ASN A 22 17.56 -20.75 6.91
CA ASN A 22 16.56 -20.99 7.94
C ASN A 22 15.21 -21.31 7.33
N THR A 23 14.60 -22.44 7.70
CA THR A 23 13.21 -22.78 7.40
C THR A 23 12.35 -21.56 7.70
N SER A 24 12.11 -20.75 6.67
CA SER A 24 11.49 -19.44 6.82
C SER A 24 10.07 -19.73 7.21
N LYS A 25 9.78 -19.71 8.52
CA LYS A 25 8.41 -19.66 9.04
C LYS A 25 7.74 -18.53 8.28
N ARG A 26 6.89 -18.88 7.31
CA ARG A 26 6.15 -17.92 6.49
C ARG A 26 5.49 -16.98 7.49
N SER A 27 5.81 -15.70 7.40
CA SER A 27 5.27 -14.72 8.34
C SER A 27 3.74 -14.85 8.34
N PRO A 28 3.09 -14.92 9.51
CA PRO A 28 1.64 -15.10 9.57
C PRO A 28 0.99 -13.97 8.77
N ARG A 29 0.09 -14.34 7.85
CA ARG A 29 -0.76 -13.40 7.14
C ARG A 29 -1.96 -13.10 8.03
N TRP A 30 -2.27 -11.84 8.27
CA TRP A 30 -3.50 -11.47 8.97
C TRP A 30 -4.68 -11.52 8.00
N ALA A 31 -5.87 -11.76 8.55
CA ALA A 31 -7.10 -11.86 7.78
C ALA A 31 -7.52 -10.49 7.25
N CYS A 32 -7.91 -10.43 5.98
CA CYS A 32 -8.60 -9.30 5.38
C CYS A 32 -9.71 -9.86 4.50
N LYS A 33 -10.94 -9.40 4.73
CA LYS A 33 -12.13 -9.84 3.98
C LYS A 33 -12.08 -9.39 2.52
N LEU A 34 -11.49 -8.22 2.26
CA LEU A 34 -11.38 -7.66 0.93
C LEU A 34 -10.12 -8.19 0.24
N SER A 35 -10.29 -8.93 -0.85
CA SER A 35 -9.19 -9.35 -1.73
C SER A 35 -8.76 -8.21 -2.67
N LYS A 36 -7.63 -8.39 -3.37
CA LYS A 36 -7.19 -7.46 -4.42
C LYS A 36 -8.32 -7.22 -5.42
N ARG A 37 -8.63 -5.96 -5.71
CA ARG A 37 -9.75 -5.57 -6.59
C ARG A 37 -9.45 -4.27 -7.34
N ILE A 38 -10.13 -4.09 -8.46
CA ILE A 38 -10.15 -2.85 -9.24
C ILE A 38 -11.36 -2.02 -8.81
N ILE A 39 -11.14 -0.74 -8.51
CA ILE A 39 -12.19 0.25 -8.18
C ILE A 39 -11.91 1.48 -9.04
N GLY A 40 -12.79 1.79 -9.99
CA GLY A 40 -12.52 2.82 -11.00
C GLY A 40 -11.26 2.48 -11.80
N GLU A 41 -10.34 3.44 -11.91
CA GLU A 41 -9.04 3.29 -12.57
C GLU A 41 -7.91 2.82 -11.64
N TYR A 42 -8.26 2.34 -10.45
CA TYR A 42 -7.28 2.00 -9.42
C TYR A 42 -7.33 0.53 -9.03
N VAL A 43 -6.15 -0.04 -8.79
CA VAL A 43 -5.97 -1.37 -8.23
C VAL A 43 -5.72 -1.23 -6.73
N VAL A 44 -6.65 -1.73 -5.92
CA VAL A 44 -6.54 -1.76 -4.46
C VAL A 44 -6.06 -3.13 -4.02
N ASN A 45 -4.96 -3.17 -3.28
CA ASN A 45 -4.33 -4.40 -2.81
C ASN A 45 -4.18 -4.41 -1.28
N PRO A 46 -4.81 -5.37 -0.55
CA PRO A 46 -4.66 -5.47 0.90
C PRO A 46 -3.22 -5.87 1.27
N LEU A 47 -2.63 -5.14 2.21
CA LEU A 47 -1.32 -5.45 2.78
C LEU A 47 -1.54 -6.43 3.94
N THR A 48 -1.45 -7.73 3.67
CA THR A 48 -1.82 -8.80 4.62
C THR A 48 -0.65 -9.39 5.41
N SER A 49 0.56 -8.84 5.27
CA SER A 49 1.73 -9.34 5.99
C SER A 49 2.74 -8.24 6.30
N ALA A 50 3.55 -8.46 7.36
CA ALA A 50 4.55 -7.49 7.78
C ALA A 50 5.58 -7.21 6.66
N ARG A 51 5.87 -8.21 5.82
CA ARG A 51 6.72 -8.06 4.64
C ARG A 51 6.11 -7.07 3.63
N MET A 52 4.82 -7.19 3.36
CA MET A 52 4.11 -6.27 2.46
C MET A 52 4.09 -4.84 3.00
N ILE A 53 3.78 -4.65 4.30
CA ILE A 53 3.83 -3.31 4.93
C ILE A 53 5.25 -2.71 4.86
N LYS A 54 6.29 -3.50 5.17
CA LYS A 54 7.68 -3.01 5.11
C LYS A 54 8.09 -2.59 3.70
N SER A 55 7.65 -3.35 2.70
CA SER A 55 7.84 -3.04 1.29
C SER A 55 7.10 -1.78 0.88
N GLU A 56 5.85 -1.61 1.33
CA GLU A 56 5.07 -0.40 1.10
C GLU A 56 5.77 0.83 1.68
N GLY A 57 6.14 0.79 2.96
CA GLY A 57 6.79 1.92 3.62
C GLY A 57 8.13 2.29 3.00
N TYR A 58 8.84 1.34 2.40
CA TYR A 58 10.06 1.64 1.64
C TYR A 58 9.76 2.35 0.31
N LEU A 59 8.81 1.82 -0.48
CA LEU A 59 8.47 2.36 -1.80
C LEU A 59 7.76 3.71 -1.71
N MET A 60 6.82 3.83 -0.77
CA MET A 60 6.03 5.03 -0.52
C MET A 60 6.72 6.01 0.42
N GLN A 61 7.87 5.66 1.00
CA GLN A 61 8.62 6.51 1.93
C GLN A 61 7.73 7.05 3.07
N ASN A 62 6.87 6.19 3.62
CA ASN A 62 5.88 6.56 4.64
C ASN A 62 6.03 5.72 5.92
N CYS A 63 5.31 6.12 6.97
CA CYS A 63 5.48 5.60 8.33
C CYS A 63 4.64 4.36 8.64
N VAL A 64 4.05 3.70 7.64
CA VAL A 64 3.05 2.61 7.82
C VAL A 64 3.56 1.39 8.58
N ARG A 65 4.88 1.25 8.72
CA ARG A 65 5.52 0.18 9.52
C ARG A 65 5.07 0.19 10.98
N GLN A 66 4.71 1.36 11.51
CA GLN A 66 4.26 1.47 12.90
C GLN A 66 2.94 0.71 13.14
N TYR A 67 2.10 0.53 12.11
CA TYR A 67 0.79 -0.12 12.23
C TYR A 67 0.83 -1.66 12.16
N ILE A 68 2.01 -2.29 11.99
CA ILE A 68 2.13 -3.76 11.91
C ILE A 68 1.49 -4.47 13.10
N HIS A 69 1.61 -3.90 14.31
CA HIS A 69 1.03 -4.50 15.51
C HIS A 69 -0.51 -4.46 15.50
N LEU A 70 -1.11 -3.34 15.06
CA LEU A 70 -2.56 -3.20 14.92
C LEU A 70 -3.13 -4.08 13.80
N CYS A 71 -2.39 -4.26 12.70
CA CYS A 71 -2.82 -5.18 11.65
C CYS A 71 -2.80 -6.64 12.11
N LYS A 72 -1.87 -7.00 13.00
CA LYS A 72 -1.83 -8.35 13.59
C LYS A 72 -2.97 -8.59 14.57
N SER A 73 -3.39 -7.58 15.34
CA SER A 73 -4.54 -7.71 16.26
C SER A 73 -5.88 -7.70 15.52
N GLY A 74 -5.91 -7.23 14.28
CA GLY A 74 -7.15 -7.12 13.49
C GLY A 74 -7.89 -5.80 13.72
N ASP A 75 -7.24 -4.82 14.35
CA ASP A 75 -7.80 -3.50 14.63
C ASP A 75 -7.51 -2.47 13.53
N TYR A 76 -6.61 -2.82 12.60
CA TYR A 76 -6.23 -1.96 11.49
C TYR A 76 -6.00 -2.74 10.20
N LEU A 77 -6.38 -2.17 9.07
CA LEU A 77 -6.07 -2.71 7.75
C LEU A 77 -5.36 -1.64 6.93
N LEU A 78 -4.38 -2.07 6.14
CA LEU A 78 -3.66 -1.23 5.20
C LEU A 78 -3.87 -1.74 3.79
N PHE A 79 -4.02 -0.83 2.85
CA PHE A 79 -4.19 -1.11 1.43
C PHE A 79 -3.20 -0.25 0.63
N SER A 80 -2.58 -0.87 -0.37
CA SER A 80 -1.83 -0.13 -1.39
C SER A 80 -2.76 0.16 -2.55
N ILE A 81 -2.85 1.42 -2.95
CA ILE A 81 -3.60 1.89 -4.11
C ILE A 81 -2.62 2.14 -5.24
N GLN A 82 -2.87 1.53 -6.39
CA GLN A 82 -2.06 1.66 -7.59
C GLN A 82 -2.92 2.17 -8.75
N ASN A 83 -2.33 2.92 -9.67
CA ASN A 83 -2.95 3.16 -10.98
C ASN A 83 -2.92 1.88 -11.83
N LEU A 84 -3.61 1.85 -12.99
CA LEU A 84 -3.62 0.70 -13.89
C LEU A 84 -2.22 0.25 -14.38
N PRO A 85 -1.27 1.17 -14.65
CA PRO A 85 0.12 0.82 -14.93
C PRO A 85 0.85 0.09 -13.77
N GLY A 86 0.34 0.17 -12.55
CA GLY A 86 0.90 -0.50 -11.37
C GLY A 86 1.77 0.38 -10.48
N GLU A 87 1.85 1.68 -10.77
CA GLU A 87 2.51 2.65 -9.88
C GLU A 87 1.67 2.87 -8.63
N LYS A 88 2.33 2.87 -7.47
CA LYS A 88 1.69 3.13 -6.18
C LYS A 88 1.43 4.62 -6.03
N VAL A 89 0.17 4.99 -5.91
CA VAL A 89 -0.26 6.39 -5.82
C VAL A 89 -0.61 6.79 -4.39
N ALA A 90 -1.10 5.84 -3.58
CA ALA A 90 -1.46 6.09 -2.19
C ALA A 90 -1.39 4.82 -1.34
N THR A 91 -1.25 5.02 -0.04
CA THR A 91 -1.50 4.00 0.98
C THR A 91 -2.71 4.42 1.80
N LEU A 92 -3.69 3.53 1.91
CA LEU A 92 -4.92 3.71 2.68
C LEU A 92 -4.85 2.91 3.97
N GLY A 93 -5.17 3.54 5.09
CA GLY A 93 -5.40 2.90 6.37
C GLY A 93 -6.86 2.97 6.80
N VAL A 94 -7.33 1.87 7.39
CA VAL A 94 -8.70 1.68 7.83
C VAL A 94 -8.68 1.12 9.23
N ARG A 95 -9.39 1.76 10.16
CA ARG A 95 -9.44 1.39 11.57
C ARG A 95 -10.73 0.66 11.90
N LYS A 96 -10.65 -0.33 12.78
CA LYS A 96 -11.82 -0.99 13.35
C LYS A 96 -12.27 -0.29 14.63
N HIS A 97 -13.57 0.01 14.74
CA HIS A 97 -14.21 0.54 15.94
C HIS A 97 -15.61 -0.07 16.06
N ASP A 98 -16.04 -0.53 17.24
CA ASP A 98 -17.36 -1.15 17.45
C ASP A 98 -17.77 -2.18 16.37
N ASN A 99 -16.82 -3.05 16.01
CA ASN A 99 -16.97 -4.08 14.98
C ASN A 99 -17.27 -3.57 13.56
N ARG A 100 -17.05 -2.28 13.29
CA ARG A 100 -17.16 -1.64 11.97
C ARG A 100 -15.82 -1.05 11.54
N TRP A 101 -15.65 -0.93 10.23
CA TRP A 101 -14.47 -0.34 9.62
C TRP A 101 -14.71 1.14 9.31
N TYR A 102 -13.73 1.98 9.63
CA TYR A 102 -13.77 3.42 9.42
C TYR A 102 -12.52 3.86 8.67
N PHE A 103 -12.70 4.83 7.78
CA PHE A 103 -11.58 5.54 7.17
C PHE A 103 -10.69 6.16 8.27
N ASP A 104 -9.37 6.00 8.17
CA ASP A 104 -8.41 6.67 9.06
C ASP A 104 -7.55 7.64 8.24
N ASP A 105 -6.70 7.12 7.35
CA ASP A 105 -5.80 7.92 6.51
C ASP A 105 -5.72 7.42 5.06
N CYS A 106 -5.49 8.34 4.12
CA CYS A 106 -5.12 8.01 2.75
C CYS A 106 -4.09 9.01 2.24
N LEU A 107 -2.84 8.55 2.12
CA LEU A 107 -1.69 9.42 1.87
C LEU A 107 -0.84 8.89 0.73
N GLY A 108 -0.29 9.82 -0.05
CA GLY A 108 0.66 9.57 -1.11
C GLY A 108 2.07 9.29 -0.59
N LYS A 109 3.03 9.33 -1.52
CA LYS A 109 4.45 9.16 -1.21
C LYS A 109 4.91 10.26 -0.26
N ASN A 110 5.78 9.94 0.71
CA ASN A 110 6.24 10.90 1.73
C ASN A 110 5.11 11.48 2.61
N ASN A 111 4.04 10.73 2.81
CA ASN A 111 2.85 11.18 3.56
C ASN A 111 2.19 12.44 2.95
N THR A 112 2.33 12.65 1.64
CA THR A 112 1.67 13.78 0.97
C THR A 112 0.16 13.58 0.94
N TYR A 113 -0.60 14.69 1.05
CA TYR A 113 -2.04 14.63 0.83
C TYR A 113 -2.35 14.30 -0.62
N VAL A 114 -3.34 13.44 -0.82
CA VAL A 114 -3.84 13.06 -2.15
C VAL A 114 -4.95 14.02 -2.55
N ILE A 115 -4.58 15.26 -2.84
CA ILE A 115 -5.49 16.36 -3.20
C ILE A 115 -5.36 16.70 -4.68
N GLU A 116 -6.47 17.11 -5.30
CA GLU A 116 -6.47 17.75 -6.61
C GLU A 116 -6.28 19.25 -6.37
N THR A 117 -5.32 19.85 -7.08
CA THR A 117 -5.00 21.28 -6.96
C THR A 117 -5.11 21.91 -8.33
N THR A 118 -6.13 22.75 -8.51
CA THR A 118 -6.26 23.57 -9.72
C THR A 118 -5.43 24.83 -9.54
N ILE A 119 -4.38 24.97 -10.35
CA ILE A 119 -3.52 26.15 -10.38
C ILE A 119 -3.87 26.94 -11.64
N GLU A 120 -4.41 28.14 -11.46
CA GLU A 120 -4.64 29.06 -12.57
C GLU A 120 -3.54 30.13 -12.62
N PRO A 121 -2.98 30.42 -13.79
CA PRO A 121 -2.03 31.51 -13.94
C PRO A 121 -2.74 32.86 -13.83
N LEU A 122 -2.39 33.64 -12.81
CA LEU A 122 -2.85 35.01 -12.61
C LEU A 122 -1.78 35.99 -13.13
N GLY A 123 -1.60 36.06 -14.44
CA GLY A 123 -0.61 36.94 -15.09
C GLY A 123 0.79 36.34 -15.22
N ALA A 124 1.75 37.15 -15.65
CA ALA A 124 3.07 36.70 -16.10
C ALA A 124 3.91 35.99 -15.02
N ASP A 125 3.71 36.33 -13.74
CA ASP A 125 4.58 35.88 -12.65
C ASP A 125 3.84 35.37 -11.41
N HIS A 126 2.51 35.25 -11.41
CA HIS A 126 1.74 34.88 -10.21
C HIS A 126 0.83 33.67 -10.50
N LEU A 127 0.91 32.66 -9.64
CA LEU A 127 0.04 31.49 -9.65
C LEU A 127 -0.96 31.63 -8.50
N VAL A 128 -2.25 31.46 -8.77
CA VAL A 128 -3.28 31.40 -7.74
C VAL A 128 -3.79 29.96 -7.66
N VAL A 129 -3.69 29.37 -6.47
CA VAL A 129 -4.30 28.07 -6.17
C VAL A 129 -5.77 28.34 -5.88
N HIS A 130 -6.66 27.87 -6.75
CA HIS A 130 -8.06 28.25 -6.68
C HIS A 130 -8.89 27.27 -5.83
N GLU A 131 -8.69 25.95 -5.92
CA GLU A 131 -9.54 24.98 -5.23
C GLU A 131 -8.76 23.70 -4.83
N MET A 132 -9.03 23.19 -3.62
CA MET A 132 -8.59 21.88 -3.14
C MET A 132 -9.79 20.93 -3.16
N GLU A 133 -9.85 20.04 -4.14
CA GLU A 133 -10.91 19.03 -4.23
C GLU A 133 -10.42 17.66 -3.76
N TYR A 134 -11.34 16.87 -3.20
CA TYR A 134 -11.08 15.47 -2.88
C TYR A 134 -10.91 14.69 -4.18
N THR A 135 -9.73 14.09 -4.36
CA THR A 135 -9.41 13.29 -5.54
C THR A 135 -10.31 12.07 -5.69
N GLU A 136 -10.33 11.48 -6.89
CA GLU A 136 -10.93 10.16 -7.11
C GLU A 136 -10.39 9.08 -6.15
N ILE A 137 -9.15 9.22 -5.66
CA ILE A 137 -8.54 8.31 -4.70
C ILE A 137 -9.28 8.35 -3.35
N PHE A 138 -9.84 9.50 -2.93
CA PHE A 138 -10.72 9.56 -1.76
C PHE A 138 -12.01 8.77 -1.98
N SER A 139 -12.61 8.87 -3.17
CA SER A 139 -13.79 8.06 -3.53
C SER A 139 -13.48 6.56 -3.50
N VAL A 140 -12.31 6.15 -4.01
CA VAL A 140 -11.81 4.77 -3.92
C VAL A 140 -11.64 4.34 -2.45
N ALA A 141 -11.08 5.20 -1.61
CA ALA A 141 -10.89 4.89 -0.20
C ALA A 141 -12.22 4.69 0.55
N HIS A 142 -13.21 5.54 0.31
CA HIS A 142 -14.55 5.38 0.87
C HIS A 142 -15.24 4.11 0.37
N GLU A 143 -15.06 3.76 -0.90
CA GLU A 143 -15.60 2.51 -1.46
C GLU A 143 -14.98 1.27 -0.79
N VAL A 144 -13.68 1.28 -0.49
CA VAL A 144 -13.03 0.20 0.29
C VAL A 144 -13.70 0.06 1.66
N VAL A 145 -13.93 1.16 2.37
CA VAL A 145 -14.60 1.14 3.68
C VAL A 145 -16.03 0.61 3.57
N ARG A 146 -16.78 1.04 2.54
CA ARG A 146 -18.13 0.53 2.26
C ARG A 146 -18.11 -0.98 2.07
N LEU A 147 -17.21 -1.49 1.22
CA LEU A 147 -17.09 -2.92 0.91
C LEU A 147 -16.66 -3.76 2.12
N LEU A 148 -15.80 -3.24 2.99
CA LEU A 148 -15.41 -3.92 4.22
C LEU A 148 -16.59 -4.10 5.17
N ASN A 149 -17.48 -3.11 5.23
CA ASN A 149 -18.68 -3.11 6.07
C ASN A 149 -19.89 -3.78 5.41
N CYS A 150 -19.91 -4.00 4.09
CA CYS A 150 -20.96 -4.78 3.44
C CYS A 150 -20.89 -6.22 3.93
N GLU A 151 -21.94 -6.71 4.59
CA GLU A 151 -22.13 -8.14 4.82
C GLU A 151 -22.22 -8.83 3.44
N TYR A 152 -21.30 -9.74 3.15
CA TYR A 152 -21.56 -10.71 2.11
C TYR A 152 -22.43 -11.75 2.78
N THR A 153 -23.75 -11.63 2.60
CA THR A 153 -24.65 -12.77 2.76
C THR A 153 -24.19 -13.80 1.73
N VAL A 154 -23.33 -14.71 2.15
CA VAL A 154 -23.03 -15.89 1.35
C VAL A 154 -24.26 -16.78 1.48
N LEU A 155 -25.09 -16.80 0.42
CA LEU A 155 -26.08 -17.85 0.19
C LEU A 155 -25.35 -19.18 -0.06
#